data_AF-A0A969JPA5-F1
#
_entry.id   AF-A0A969JPA5-F1
#
_cell.length_a   1.000
_cell.length_b   1.000
_cell.length_c   1.000
_cell.angle_alpha   90.00
_cell.angle_beta   90.00
_cell.angle_gamma   90.00
#
_symmetry.space_group_name_H-M   'P 1'
#
loop_
_entity.id
_entity.type
_entity.pdbx_description
1 polymer ?
#
loop_
_entity_poly.entity_id
_entity_poly.type
_entity_poly.pdbx_seq_one_letter_code
_entity_poly.pdbx_strand_id
1 'polypeptide(L)'
;MTSRIRYYLSSIPTLVWGIQNWLACLTLPFRRTPLILHLRNGIRFKVRTLMDVWIIKETCLDQDYEKHGTAIDEGWTVIDVGAAAGDFAILTAHEHPTSR
;
A
#
# COMPACT_ATOMS: atom_id res chain seq x y z
N MET A 1 9.80 -5.21 23.05
CA MET A 1 10.41 -5.76 21.82
C MET A 1 9.52 -6.80 21.11
N THR A 2 8.78 -7.66 21.83
CA THR A 2 7.87 -8.69 21.27
C THR A 2 6.77 -8.16 20.36
N SER A 3 6.23 -6.96 20.62
CA SER A 3 5.16 -6.35 19.81
C SER A 3 5.55 -6.13 18.34
N ARG A 4 6.78 -5.67 18.07
CA ARG A 4 7.23 -5.39 16.69
C ARG A 4 7.38 -6.66 15.87
N ILE A 5 7.99 -7.69 16.45
CA ILE A 5 8.17 -8.99 15.76
C ILE A 5 6.80 -9.59 15.45
N ARG A 6 5.86 -9.54 16.40
CA ARG A 6 4.48 -9.98 16.18
C ARG A 6 3.82 -9.23 15.03
N TYR A 7 3.98 -7.90 14.98
CA TYR A 7 3.46 -7.07 13.90
C TYR A 7 4.03 -7.44 12.53
N TYR A 8 5.36 -7.64 12.43
CA TYR A 8 5.99 -8.05 11.17
C TYR A 8 5.50 -9.43 10.72
N LEU A 9 5.42 -10.39 11.64
CA LEU A 9 4.91 -11.74 11.33
C LEU A 9 3.44 -11.73 10.94
N SER A 10 2.60 -10.96 11.63
CA SER A 10 1.16 -10.86 11.31
C SER A 10 0.89 -10.14 9.99
N SER A 11 1.85 -9.38 9.47
CA SER A 11 1.75 -8.66 8.21
C SER A 11 2.09 -9.54 6.98
N ILE A 12 2.79 -10.65 7.17
CA ILE A 12 3.17 -11.55 6.07
C ILE A 12 1.93 -12.11 5.33
N PRO A 13 0.88 -12.62 6.02
CA PRO A 13 -0.34 -13.06 5.35
C PRO A 13 -0.98 -11.96 4.49
N THR A 14 -1.05 -10.72 4.99
CA THR A 14 -1.59 -9.58 4.25
C THR A 14 -0.80 -9.31 2.97
N LEU A 15 0.53 -9.35 3.03
CA LEU A 15 1.38 -9.16 1.85
C LEU A 15 1.19 -10.28 0.81
N VAL A 16 1.22 -11.53 1.25
CA VAL A 16 1.05 -12.71 0.38
C VAL A 16 -0.34 -12.74 -0.27
N TRP A 17 -1.37 -12.33 0.47
CA TRP A 17 -2.73 -12.28 -0.03
C TRP A 17 -2.98 -11.04 -0.89
N GLY A 18 -2.52 -9.86 -0.52
CA GLY A 18 -2.85 -8.61 -1.20
C GLY A 18 -2.03 -8.31 -2.45
N ILE A 19 -0.83 -8.90 -2.59
CA ILE A 19 0.10 -8.62 -3.70
C ILE A 19 0.15 -9.83 -4.65
N GLN A 20 -0.16 -9.61 -5.92
CA GLN A 20 -0.14 -10.66 -6.95
C GLN A 20 1.28 -11.22 -7.18
N ASN A 21 2.27 -10.34 -7.27
CA ASN A 21 3.67 -10.69 -7.51
C ASN A 21 4.53 -10.58 -6.24
N TRP A 22 4.02 -11.02 -5.09
CA TRP A 22 4.69 -10.90 -3.80
C TRP A 22 6.09 -11.53 -3.78
N LEU A 23 6.31 -12.65 -4.48
CA LEU A 23 7.63 -13.28 -4.60
C LEU A 23 8.68 -12.36 -5.22
N ALA A 24 8.28 -11.48 -6.15
CA ALA A 24 9.18 -10.51 -6.76
C ALA A 24 9.69 -9.48 -5.74
N CYS A 25 8.94 -9.22 -4.67
CA CYS A 25 9.35 -8.29 -3.60
C CYS A 25 10.62 -8.78 -2.88
N LEU A 26 10.80 -10.09 -2.75
CA LEU A 26 12.00 -10.68 -2.13
C LEU A 26 13.28 -10.35 -2.90
N THR A 27 13.17 -10.03 -4.19
CA THR A 27 14.32 -9.66 -5.01
C THR A 27 14.73 -8.19 -4.84
N LEU A 28 13.88 -7.32 -4.27
CA LEU A 28 14.09 -5.87 -4.19
C LEU A 28 15.46 -5.44 -3.65
N PRO A 29 16.01 -6.04 -2.57
CA PRO A 29 17.34 -5.66 -2.06
C PRO A 29 18.48 -5.83 -3.07
N PHE A 30 18.31 -6.69 -4.07
CA PHE A 30 19.32 -7.01 -5.08
C PHE A 30 19.06 -6.33 -6.43
N ARG A 31 17.91 -5.65 -6.59
CA ARG A 31 17.54 -5.00 -7.85
C ARG A 31 18.17 -3.61 -7.94
N ARG A 32 18.67 -3.28 -9.13
CA ARG A 32 19.08 -1.91 -9.50
C ARG A 32 17.98 -1.12 -10.20
N THR A 33 16.93 -1.80 -10.66
CA THR A 33 15.80 -1.20 -11.36
C THR A 33 14.52 -1.33 -10.54
N PRO A 34 13.61 -0.34 -10.60
CA PRO A 34 12.34 -0.43 -9.91
C PRO A 34 11.53 -1.66 -10.34
N LEU A 35 10.79 -2.24 -9.38
CA LEU A 35 9.80 -3.29 -9.60
C LEU A 35 8.42 -2.65 -9.75
N ILE A 36 7.57 -3.17 -10.64
CA ILE A 36 6.15 -2.84 -10.63
C ILE A 36 5.47 -3.82 -9.66
N LEU A 37 4.96 -3.30 -8.56
CA LEU A 37 4.14 -4.03 -7.59
C LEU A 37 2.70 -4.08 -8.09
N HIS A 38 2.11 -5.27 -8.12
CA HIS A 38 0.73 -5.47 -8.58
C HIS A 38 -0.12 -5.87 -7.38
N LEU A 39 -1.07 -5.02 -7.00
CA LEU A 39 -2.06 -5.35 -5.98
C LEU A 39 -3.20 -6.15 -6.60
N ARG A 40 -3.87 -6.96 -5.79
CA ARG A 40 -4.99 -7.80 -6.27
C ARG A 40 -6.20 -7.01 -6.73
N ASN A 41 -6.41 -5.81 -6.21
CA ASN A 41 -7.47 -4.89 -6.64
C ASN A 41 -7.18 -4.20 -7.98
N GLY A 42 -6.04 -4.46 -8.63
CA GLY A 42 -5.69 -3.91 -9.94
C GLY A 42 -4.80 -2.65 -9.88
N ILE A 43 -4.61 -2.08 -8.70
CA ILE A 43 -3.69 -0.95 -8.50
C ILE A 43 -2.24 -1.42 -8.69
N ARG A 44 -1.41 -0.56 -9.31
CA ARG A 44 0.00 -0.84 -9.57
C ARG A 44 0.90 0.30 -9.12
N PHE A 45 2.00 -0.06 -8.46
CA PHE A 45 2.98 0.90 -7.94
C PHE A 45 4.38 0.60 -8.45
N LYS A 46 5.18 1.64 -8.68
CA LYS A 46 6.60 1.49 -8.97
C LYS A 46 7.38 1.59 -7.66
N VAL A 47 7.94 0.47 -7.21
CA VAL A 47 8.68 0.36 -5.94
C VAL A 47 10.16 0.13 -6.18
N ARG A 48 11.00 0.68 -5.29
CA ARG A 48 12.46 0.56 -5.31
C ARG A 48 12.99 -0.17 -4.08
N THR A 49 12.28 -0.10 -2.96
CA THR A 49 12.72 -0.67 -1.68
C THR A 49 11.66 -1.57 -1.05
N LEU A 50 12.07 -2.40 -0.09
CA LEU A 50 11.13 -3.15 0.75
C LEU A 50 10.27 -2.20 1.60
N MET A 51 10.77 -1.01 1.95
CA MET A 51 10.01 -0.02 2.69
C MET A 51 8.87 0.56 1.84
N ASP A 52 9.07 0.76 0.55
CA ASP A 52 8.00 1.21 -0.35
C ASP A 52 6.85 0.18 -0.37
N VAL A 53 7.19 -1.12 -0.42
CA VAL A 53 6.19 -2.21 -0.33
C VAL A 53 5.49 -2.19 1.03
N TRP A 54 6.22 -1.89 2.09
CA TRP A 54 5.68 -1.79 3.44
C TRP A 54 4.66 -0.66 3.56
N ILE A 55 5.00 0.54 3.07
CA ILE A 55 4.11 1.71 3.03
C ILE A 55 2.85 1.38 2.24
N ILE A 56 2.99 0.79 1.04
CA ILE A 56 1.83 0.40 0.22
C ILE A 56 0.95 -0.63 0.94
N LYS A 57 1.54 -1.55 1.71
CA LYS A 57 0.74 -2.49 2.52
C LYS A 57 -0.05 -1.75 3.58
N GLU A 58 0.58 -0.84 4.33
CA GLU A 58 -0.09 -0.09 5.40
C GLU A 58 -1.21 0.80 4.83
N THR A 59 -0.94 1.52 3.74
CA THR A 59 -1.92 2.41 3.11
C THR A 59 -2.99 1.63 2.35
N CYS A 60 -2.62 0.73 1.43
CA CYS A 60 -3.57 0.15 0.47
C CYS A 60 -4.18 -1.20 0.89
N LEU A 61 -3.50 -1.98 1.72
CA LEU A 61 -4.01 -3.29 2.15
C LEU A 61 -4.59 -3.25 3.56
N ASP A 62 -3.96 -2.49 4.44
CA ASP A 62 -4.48 -2.28 5.78
C ASP A 62 -5.40 -1.06 5.88
N GLN A 63 -5.38 -0.11 4.94
CA GLN A 63 -6.21 1.11 5.02
C GLN A 63 -5.97 1.87 6.33
N ASP A 64 -4.71 1.97 6.77
CA ASP A 64 -4.36 2.53 8.09
C ASP A 64 -4.85 3.98 8.26
N TYR A 65 -4.89 4.78 7.19
CA TYR A 65 -5.41 6.15 7.20
C TYR A 65 -6.89 6.21 7.61
N GLU A 66 -7.72 5.30 7.10
CA GLU A 66 -9.16 5.26 7.40
C GLU A 66 -9.43 4.56 8.73
N LYS A 67 -8.66 3.52 9.07
CA LYS A 67 -8.78 2.81 10.36
C LYS A 67 -8.46 3.69 11.56
N HIS A 68 -7.50 4.60 11.42
CA HIS A 68 -7.05 5.47 12.50
C HIS A 68 -7.52 6.93 12.34
N GLY A 69 -8.16 7.25 11.23
CA GLY A 69 -8.71 8.56 10.93
C GLY A 69 -10.19 8.49 10.59
N THR A 70 -10.53 9.06 9.43
CA THR A 70 -11.91 9.14 8.93
C THR A 70 -12.02 8.27 7.69
N ALA A 71 -13.00 7.37 7.67
CA ALA A 71 -13.35 6.61 6.47
C ALA A 71 -13.81 7.57 5.36
N ILE A 72 -13.33 7.36 4.13
CA ILE A 72 -13.67 8.21 3.01
C ILE A 72 -15.05 7.82 2.46
N ASP A 73 -15.83 8.82 2.08
CA ASP A 73 -17.13 8.61 1.44
C ASP A 73 -17.12 9.16 0.01
N GLU A 74 -18.07 8.66 -0.77
CA GLU A 74 -18.20 8.94 -2.19
C GLU A 74 -18.51 10.42 -2.44
N GLY A 75 -17.84 11.01 -3.45
CA GLY A 75 -18.06 12.40 -3.87
C GLY A 75 -17.37 13.45 -2.99
N TRP A 76 -16.52 13.02 -2.05
CA TRP A 76 -15.71 13.94 -1.24
C TRP A 76 -14.62 14.62 -2.05
N THR A 77 -14.13 15.76 -1.55
CA THR A 77 -12.86 16.35 -2.01
C THR A 77 -11.76 15.97 -1.03
N VAL A 78 -10.76 15.22 -1.50
CA VAL A 78 -9.70 14.66 -0.67
C VAL A 78 -8.36 15.30 -1.04
N ILE A 79 -7.67 15.86 -0.04
CA ILE A 79 -6.35 16.47 -0.21
C ILE A 79 -5.31 15.57 0.46
N ASP A 80 -4.50 14.89 -0.36
CA ASP A 80 -3.39 14.04 0.12
C ASP A 80 -2.14 14.88 0.41
N VAL A 81 -1.96 15.25 1.67
CA VAL A 81 -0.82 16.07 2.12
C VAL A 81 0.39 15.18 2.34
N GLY A 82 1.43 15.39 1.52
CA GLY A 82 2.66 14.60 1.60
C GLY A 82 2.57 13.26 0.86
N ALA A 83 1.79 13.21 -0.23
CA ALA A 83 1.40 12.02 -0.97
C ALA A 83 2.51 11.03 -1.39
N ALA A 84 3.80 11.39 -1.32
CA ALA A 84 4.94 10.53 -1.70
C ALA A 84 4.75 9.79 -3.04
N ALA A 85 4.44 8.48 -3.02
CA ALA A 85 4.20 7.66 -4.21
C ALA A 85 2.79 7.84 -4.82
N GLY A 86 1.94 8.62 -4.16
CA GLY A 86 0.52 8.80 -4.44
C GLY A 86 -0.32 7.60 -3.99
N ASP A 87 0.14 6.79 -3.04
CA ASP A 87 -0.51 5.53 -2.64
C ASP A 87 -1.90 5.76 -2.03
N PHE A 88 -2.05 6.75 -1.15
CA PHE A 88 -3.36 7.09 -0.59
C PHE A 88 -4.28 7.77 -1.61
N ALA A 89 -3.77 8.74 -2.38
CA ALA A 89 -4.53 9.38 -3.46
C ALA A 89 -5.03 8.38 -4.52
N ILE A 90 -4.17 7.43 -4.96
CA ILE A 90 -4.53 6.42 -5.95
C ILE A 90 -5.56 5.45 -5.37
N LEU A 91 -5.41 5.01 -4.11
CA LEU A 91 -6.39 4.17 -3.45
C LEU A 91 -7.75 4.86 -3.35
N THR A 92 -7.76 6.11 -2.88
CA THR A 92 -8.97 6.91 -2.74
C THR A 92 -9.69 7.06 -4.09
N ALA A 93 -8.96 7.43 -5.15
CA ALA A 93 -9.54 7.57 -6.49
C ALA A 93 -10.04 6.24 -7.08
N HIS A 94 -9.43 5.11 -6.69
CA HIS A 94 -9.83 3.78 -7.14
C HIS A 94 -11.11 3.31 -6.45
N GLU A 95 -11.20 3.46 -5.13
CA GLU A 95 -12.34 2.99 -4.33
C GLU A 95 -13.52 3.97 -4.38
N HIS A 96 -13.26 5.27 -4.59
CA HIS A 96 -14.26 6.34 -4.64
C HIS A 96 -14.19 7.15 -5.96
N PRO A 97 -14.68 6.58 -7.07
CA PRO A 97 -14.44 7.12 -8.42
C PRO A 97 -15.13 8.46 -8.72
N THR A 98 -16.07 8.92 -7.89
CA THR A 98 -16.72 10.23 -8.02
C THR A 98 -16.11 11.30 -7.12
N SER A 99 -15.21 10.92 -6.21
CA SER A 99 -14.43 11.84 -5.37
C SER A 99 -13.38 12.62 -6.19
N ARG A 100 -12.92 13.74 -5.63
CA ARG A 100 -12.00 14.69 -6.30
C ARG A 100 -10.75 14.97 -5.48
#